data_AF-A0A0Q5Q468-F1
#
_entry.id   AF-A0A0Q5Q468-F1
#
_cell.length_a   1.000
_cell.length_b   1.000
_cell.length_c   1.000
_cell.angle_alpha   90.00
_cell.angle_beta   90.00
_cell.angle_gamma   90.00
#
_symmetry.space_group_name_H-M   'P 1'
#
loop_
_entity.id
_entity.type
_entity.pdbx_description
1 polymer ?
#
loop_
_entity_poly.entity_id
_entity_poly.type
_entity_poly.pdbx_seq_one_letter_code
_entity_poly.pdbx_strand_id
1 'polypeptide(L)'
;MKIKEKHIQIILVIAVIVMTILRFLLNEKGRVSPDSIRFIRFAHVFPVIDNTITPTGYPLAIKLITFFGSDEFWSSKILGILCLSGIIVFAKWKNFFLREVLMTCCLFSFVSVFAATLSEALMLLFIFILLFICRNITEKKYGFKTSVIYLSLILIVLYNIRYTALFFMIGTGFFRYNELEKIIWKSHDCIVAYFRSFCDSISDFLYQLF
;
A
#
# COMPACT_ATOMS: atom_id res chain seq x y z
N MET A 1 26.83 10.02 2.64
CA MET A 1 26.29 8.98 3.55
C MET A 1 27.32 7.87 3.68
N LYS A 2 27.72 7.57 4.91
CA LYS A 2 28.86 6.72 5.26
C LYS A 2 28.63 5.29 4.73
N ILE A 3 29.56 4.75 3.95
CA ILE A 3 29.48 3.46 3.22
C ILE A 3 28.78 2.34 4.02
N LYS A 4 29.04 2.25 5.33
CA LYS A 4 28.40 1.30 6.26
C LYS A 4 26.87 1.35 6.26
N GLU A 5 26.25 2.53 6.24
CA GLU A 5 24.79 2.66 6.25
C GLU A 5 24.15 2.12 4.97
N LYS A 6 24.80 2.36 3.82
CA LYS A 6 24.34 1.86 2.53
C LYS A 6 24.38 0.32 2.47
N HIS A 7 25.42 -0.29 3.04
CA HIS A 7 25.49 -1.75 3.15
C HIS A 7 24.38 -2.32 4.05
N ILE A 8 24.11 -1.69 5.20
CA ILE A 8 23.03 -2.10 6.10
C ILE A 8 21.68 -2.06 5.37
N GLN A 9 21.39 -0.98 4.65
CA GLN A 9 20.14 -0.86 3.88
C GLN A 9 20.00 -1.94 2.82
N ILE A 10 21.08 -2.27 2.11
CA ILE A 10 21.06 -3.32 1.08
C ILE A 10 20.82 -4.69 1.70
N ILE A 11 21.54 -5.03 2.78
CA ILE A 11 21.36 -6.29 3.51
C ILE A 11 19.93 -6.42 4.01
N LEU A 12 19.37 -5.33 4.53
CA LEU A 12 18.02 -5.29 5.07
C LEU A 12 16.96 -5.49 3.97
N VAL A 13 17.12 -4.89 2.79
CA VAL A 13 16.26 -5.15 1.62
C VAL A 13 16.32 -6.62 1.21
N ILE A 14 17.53 -7.19 1.12
CA ILE A 14 17.72 -8.61 0.76
C ILE A 14 17.05 -9.50 1.80
N ALA A 15 17.28 -9.24 3.08
CA ALA A 15 16.68 -10.01 4.17
C ALA A 15 15.14 -9.96 4.12
N VAL A 16 14.55 -8.80 3.88
CA VAL A 16 13.09 -8.64 3.76
C VAL A 16 12.54 -9.47 2.60
N ILE A 17 13.15 -9.37 1.41
CA ILE A 17 12.72 -10.13 0.23
C ILE A 17 12.84 -11.64 0.48
N VAL A 18 13.99 -12.09 1.00
CA VAL A 18 14.24 -13.49 1.31
C VAL A 18 13.25 -14.00 2.36
N MET A 19 13.00 -13.24 3.43
CA MET A 19 12.05 -13.62 4.47
C MET A 19 10.61 -13.67 3.95
N THR A 20 10.21 -12.77 3.05
CA THR A 20 8.92 -12.85 2.36
C THR A 20 8.80 -14.14 1.55
N ILE A 21 9.85 -14.51 0.81
CA ILE A 21 9.88 -15.73 -0.01
C ILE A 21 9.83 -16.99 0.87
N LEU A 22 10.69 -17.07 1.89
CA LEU A 22 10.73 -18.19 2.82
C LEU A 22 9.39 -18.40 3.53
N ARG A 23 8.68 -17.32 3.88
CA ARG A 23 7.40 -17.41 4.61
C ARG A 23 6.30 -18.13 3.85
N PHE A 24 6.26 -18.03 2.52
CA PHE A 24 5.28 -18.79 1.75
C PHE A 24 5.82 -20.13 1.27
N LEU A 25 7.14 -20.30 1.09
CA LEU A 25 7.74 -21.60 0.74
C LEU A 25 7.71 -22.61 1.91
N LEU A 26 7.99 -22.15 3.13
CA LEU A 26 8.05 -23.00 4.33
C LEU A 26 6.68 -23.29 4.94
N ASN A 27 5.60 -22.73 4.37
CA ASN A 27 4.25 -23.01 4.86
C ASN A 27 3.60 -24.11 4.03
N GLU A 28 3.07 -25.14 4.70
CA GLU A 28 2.50 -26.34 4.08
C GLU A 28 1.42 -26.04 3.02
N LYS A 29 0.66 -24.97 3.20
CA LYS A 29 -0.40 -24.52 2.28
C LYS A 29 -0.03 -23.27 1.49
N GLY A 30 1.24 -22.90 1.42
CA GLY A 30 1.68 -21.69 0.71
C GLY A 30 1.07 -20.38 1.25
N ARG A 31 0.59 -20.36 2.51
CA ARG A 31 -0.20 -19.26 3.12
C ARG A 31 -1.47 -18.91 2.33
N VAL A 32 -2.15 -19.91 1.79
CA VAL A 32 -3.47 -19.74 1.17
C VAL A 32 -4.55 -19.73 2.26
N SER A 33 -5.30 -18.64 2.36
CA SER A 33 -6.50 -18.51 3.21
C SER A 33 -7.78 -18.66 2.38
N PRO A 34 -8.97 -18.78 3.01
CA PRO A 34 -10.24 -18.78 2.28
C PRO A 34 -10.40 -17.54 1.38
N ASP A 35 -9.97 -16.37 1.86
CA ASP A 35 -9.97 -15.13 1.07
C ASP A 35 -9.03 -15.20 -0.14
N SER A 36 -7.86 -15.82 0.03
CA SER A 36 -6.93 -16.06 -1.07
C SER A 36 -7.55 -16.91 -2.17
N ILE A 37 -8.22 -18.01 -1.80
CA ILE A 37 -8.91 -18.90 -2.76
C ILE A 37 -9.96 -18.12 -3.53
N ARG A 38 -10.70 -17.26 -2.84
CA ARG A 38 -11.71 -16.40 -3.47
C ARG A 38 -11.09 -15.45 -4.51
N PHE A 39 -9.98 -14.79 -4.19
CA PHE A 39 -9.29 -13.91 -5.14
C PHE A 39 -8.70 -14.67 -6.34
N ILE A 40 -8.10 -15.84 -6.10
CA ILE A 40 -7.54 -16.70 -7.15
C ILE A 40 -8.65 -17.20 -8.09
N ARG A 41 -9.76 -17.70 -7.53
CA ARG A 41 -10.92 -18.15 -8.31
C ARG A 41 -11.51 -17.02 -9.14
N PHE A 42 -11.61 -15.82 -8.56
CA PHE A 42 -12.13 -14.68 -9.30
C PHE A 42 -11.22 -14.26 -10.45
N ALA A 43 -9.89 -14.29 -10.26
CA ALA A 43 -8.93 -14.03 -11.33
C ALA A 43 -9.02 -15.09 -12.46
N HIS A 44 -9.24 -16.36 -12.12
CA HIS A 44 -9.40 -17.43 -13.10
C HIS A 44 -10.62 -17.19 -14.02
N VAL A 45 -11.77 -16.85 -13.43
CA VAL A 45 -13.06 -16.64 -14.14
C VAL A 45 -13.13 -15.29 -14.88
N PHE A 46 -12.25 -14.35 -14.57
CA PHE A 46 -12.18 -13.04 -15.24
C PHE A 46 -12.00 -13.20 -16.77
N PRO A 47 -12.81 -12.52 -17.62
CA PRO A 47 -13.58 -11.30 -17.36
C PRO A 47 -15.05 -11.50 -16.94
N VAL A 48 -15.51 -12.73 -16.73
CA VAL A 48 -16.90 -12.95 -16.30
C VAL A 48 -17.03 -12.48 -14.85
N ILE A 49 -17.87 -11.45 -14.63
CA ILE A 49 -18.13 -10.91 -13.29
C ILE A 49 -19.04 -11.89 -12.58
N ASP A 50 -18.43 -12.72 -11.73
CA ASP A 50 -19.18 -13.54 -10.77
C ASP A 50 -19.77 -12.63 -9.68
N ASN A 51 -20.92 -12.99 -9.10
CA ASN A 51 -21.70 -12.19 -8.12
C ASN A 51 -21.01 -12.08 -6.76
N THR A 52 -19.74 -11.73 -6.75
CA THR A 52 -18.89 -11.66 -5.57
C THR A 52 -18.85 -10.22 -5.08
N ILE A 53 -19.12 -10.01 -3.79
CA ILE A 53 -18.97 -8.71 -3.10
C ILE A 53 -17.52 -8.19 -3.05
N THR A 54 -16.58 -8.80 -3.79
CA THR A 54 -15.15 -8.48 -3.75
C THR A 54 -14.81 -7.48 -4.84
N PRO A 55 -14.02 -6.43 -4.53
CA PRO A 55 -13.51 -5.50 -5.53
C PRO A 55 -12.70 -6.21 -6.61
N THR A 56 -12.75 -5.68 -7.83
CA THR A 56 -12.14 -6.29 -9.02
C THR A 56 -10.65 -5.99 -9.16
N GLY A 57 -10.12 -4.96 -8.50
CA GLY A 57 -8.77 -4.45 -8.75
C GLY A 57 -7.66 -5.45 -8.42
N TYR A 58 -7.77 -6.19 -7.31
CA TYR A 58 -6.75 -7.19 -6.94
C TYR A 58 -6.83 -8.46 -7.82
N PRO A 59 -8.00 -9.09 -8.06
CA PRO A 59 -8.15 -10.16 -9.05
C PRO A 59 -7.64 -9.79 -10.44
N LEU A 60 -7.91 -8.56 -10.89
CA LEU A 60 -7.43 -8.05 -12.17
C LEU A 60 -5.89 -8.00 -12.19
N ALA A 61 -5.26 -7.49 -11.13
CA ALA A 61 -3.80 -7.47 -11.02
C ALA A 61 -3.18 -8.88 -11.05
N ILE A 62 -3.84 -9.89 -10.45
CA ILE A 62 -3.40 -11.28 -10.57
C ILE A 62 -3.52 -11.76 -12.01
N LYS A 63 -4.66 -11.53 -12.66
CA LYS A 63 -4.91 -11.92 -14.07
C LYS A 63 -3.93 -11.27 -15.04
N LEU A 64 -3.52 -10.03 -14.78
CA LEU A 64 -2.50 -9.34 -15.57
C LEU A 64 -1.15 -10.07 -15.53
N ILE A 65 -0.80 -10.68 -14.39
CA ILE A 65 0.43 -11.44 -14.24
C ILE A 65 0.29 -12.83 -14.86
N THR A 66 -0.88 -13.47 -14.78
CA THR A 66 -1.09 -14.80 -15.37
C THR A 66 -1.00 -14.80 -16.90
N PHE A 67 -1.23 -13.65 -17.57
CA PHE A 67 -1.00 -13.53 -19.02
C PHE A 67 0.46 -13.81 -19.43
N PHE A 68 1.41 -13.73 -18.51
CA PHE A 68 2.81 -14.11 -18.76
C PHE A 68 3.06 -15.63 -18.69
N GLY A 69 2.00 -16.45 -18.56
CA GLY A 69 2.06 -17.91 -18.58
C GLY A 69 2.26 -18.56 -17.21
N SER A 70 2.07 -17.83 -16.11
CA SER A 70 2.14 -18.36 -14.75
C SER A 70 0.77 -18.73 -14.19
N ASP A 71 0.71 -19.80 -13.40
CA ASP A 71 -0.50 -20.18 -12.65
C ASP A 71 -0.99 -19.03 -11.76
N GLU A 72 -2.30 -18.95 -11.49
CA GLU A 72 -2.91 -17.91 -10.65
C GLU A 72 -2.27 -17.87 -9.25
N PHE A 73 -1.91 -19.03 -8.71
CA PHE A 73 -1.23 -19.14 -7.42
C PHE A 73 0.14 -18.46 -7.46
N TRP A 74 1.02 -18.82 -8.40
CA TRP A 74 2.35 -18.21 -8.53
C TRP A 74 2.27 -16.73 -8.87
N SER A 75 1.33 -16.36 -9.74
CA SER A 75 1.06 -14.96 -10.13
C SER A 75 0.73 -14.09 -8.93
N SER A 76 -0.06 -14.61 -7.99
CA SER A 76 -0.43 -13.90 -6.77
C SER A 76 0.76 -13.72 -5.80
N LYS A 77 1.73 -14.65 -5.76
CA LYS A 77 2.98 -14.49 -4.99
C LYS A 77 3.93 -13.49 -5.63
N ILE A 78 4.06 -13.57 -6.96
CA ILE A 78 4.83 -12.61 -7.76
C ILE A 78 4.26 -11.20 -7.53
N LEU A 79 2.93 -11.04 -7.54
CA LEU A 79 2.27 -9.76 -7.26
C LEU A 79 2.66 -9.19 -5.90
N GLY A 80 2.69 -10.01 -4.84
CA GLY A 80 3.11 -9.57 -3.50
C GLY A 80 4.55 -9.07 -3.46
N ILE A 81 5.46 -9.79 -4.12
CA ILE A 81 6.88 -9.40 -4.24
C ILE A 81 7.03 -8.13 -5.09
N LEU A 82 6.25 -7.99 -6.18
CA LEU A 82 6.22 -6.80 -7.01
C LEU A 82 5.71 -5.59 -6.24
N CYS A 83 4.69 -5.74 -5.40
CA CYS A 83 4.19 -4.64 -4.56
C CYS A 83 5.25 -4.21 -3.53
N LEU A 84 5.88 -5.16 -2.84
CA LEU A 84 6.93 -4.90 -1.86
C LEU A 84 8.15 -4.21 -2.49
N SER A 85 8.65 -4.76 -3.60
CA SER A 85 9.75 -4.15 -4.36
C SER A 85 9.36 -2.79 -4.94
N GLY A 86 8.12 -2.64 -5.41
CA GLY A 86 7.54 -1.39 -5.87
C GLY A 86 7.60 -0.30 -4.81
N ILE A 87 7.22 -0.60 -3.56
CA ILE A 87 7.32 0.34 -2.42
C ILE A 87 8.77 0.77 -2.19
N ILE A 88 9.70 -0.19 -2.12
CA ILE A 88 11.12 0.10 -1.84
C ILE A 88 11.75 0.92 -2.97
N VAL A 89 11.51 0.54 -4.23
CA VAL A 89 12.00 1.25 -5.42
C VAL A 89 11.40 2.65 -5.49
N PHE A 90 10.10 2.79 -5.22
CA PHE A 90 9.41 4.07 -5.19
C PHE A 90 10.00 5.01 -4.11
N ALA A 91 10.18 4.50 -2.89
CA ALA A 91 10.77 5.25 -1.79
C ALA A 91 12.20 5.71 -2.12
N LYS A 92 12.99 4.85 -2.78
CA LYS A 92 14.34 5.19 -3.24
C LYS A 92 14.35 6.22 -4.37
N TRP A 93 13.51 6.06 -5.38
CA TRP A 93 13.50 6.95 -6.53
C TRP A 93 13.03 8.37 -6.17
N LYS A 94 12.05 8.47 -5.26
CA LYS A 94 11.49 9.75 -4.83
C LYS A 94 12.12 10.31 -3.54
N ASN A 95 13.14 9.65 -2.98
CA ASN A 95 13.74 9.97 -1.69
C ASN A 95 12.69 10.19 -0.58
N PHE A 96 11.60 9.42 -0.63
CA PHE A 96 10.49 9.53 0.31
C PHE A 96 10.74 8.63 1.51
N PHE A 97 11.19 9.21 2.61
CA PHE A 97 11.36 8.54 3.92
C PHE A 97 11.94 7.12 3.82
N LEU A 98 13.01 6.97 3.03
CA LEU A 98 13.56 5.67 2.64
C LEU A 98 13.88 4.81 3.87
N ARG A 99 14.46 5.42 4.91
CA ARG A 99 14.84 4.71 6.13
C ARG A 99 13.59 4.20 6.86
N GLU A 100 12.58 5.03 7.02
CA GLU A 100 11.34 4.70 7.71
C GLU A 100 10.56 3.63 6.93
N VAL A 101 10.45 3.76 5.61
CA VAL A 101 9.80 2.75 4.75
C VAL A 101 10.51 1.41 4.86
N LEU A 102 11.85 1.38 4.82
CA LEU A 102 12.61 0.15 4.99
C LEU A 102 12.37 -0.51 6.35
N MET A 103 12.38 0.27 7.44
CA MET A 103 12.14 -0.26 8.78
C MET A 103 10.71 -0.83 8.91
N THR A 104 9.72 -0.15 8.33
CA THR A 104 8.33 -0.63 8.31
C THR A 104 8.19 -1.92 7.49
N CYS A 105 8.87 -2.03 6.34
CA CYS A 105 8.87 -3.25 5.52
C CYS A 105 9.54 -4.44 6.23
N CYS A 106 10.43 -4.20 7.19
CA CYS A 106 11.02 -5.25 8.03
C CYS A 106 10.09 -5.79 9.10
N LEU A 107 9.02 -5.07 9.45
CA LEU A 107 8.10 -5.54 10.47
C LEU A 107 7.48 -6.86 10.03
N PHE A 108 7.44 -7.81 10.96
CA PHE A 108 6.93 -9.16 10.70
C PHE A 108 5.52 -9.16 10.10
N SER A 109 4.66 -8.24 10.53
CA SER A 109 3.32 -8.04 9.99
C SER A 109 3.34 -7.64 8.51
N PHE A 110 4.21 -6.73 8.10
CA PHE A 110 4.32 -6.31 6.69
C PHE A 110 4.86 -7.45 5.81
N VAL A 111 5.94 -8.12 6.25
CA VAL A 111 6.47 -9.31 5.56
C VAL A 111 5.38 -10.38 5.41
N SER A 112 4.52 -10.53 6.41
CA SER A 112 3.37 -11.45 6.39
C SER A 112 2.32 -11.10 5.34
N VAL A 113 1.99 -9.81 5.22
CA VAL A 113 0.99 -9.33 4.28
C VAL A 113 1.46 -9.54 2.84
N PHE A 114 2.72 -9.27 2.53
CA PHE A 114 3.25 -9.47 1.17
C PHE A 114 3.49 -10.95 0.81
N ALA A 115 3.71 -11.83 1.79
CA ALA A 115 3.81 -13.27 1.56
C ALA A 115 2.44 -13.95 1.41
N ALA A 116 1.41 -13.38 2.03
CA ALA A 116 0.03 -13.84 1.93
C ALA A 116 -0.64 -13.33 0.65
N THR A 117 -1.61 -14.09 0.18
CA THR A 117 -2.40 -13.78 -1.02
C THR A 117 -3.61 -12.95 -0.64
N LEU A 118 -3.33 -11.67 -0.41
CA LEU A 118 -4.23 -10.69 0.17
C LEU A 118 -4.22 -9.39 -0.64
N SER A 119 -5.40 -8.81 -0.82
CA SER A 119 -5.60 -7.51 -1.49
C SER A 119 -4.85 -6.34 -0.82
N GLU A 120 -4.57 -6.50 0.47
CA GLU A 120 -3.78 -5.63 1.34
C GLU A 120 -2.41 -5.32 0.76
N ALA A 121 -1.75 -6.32 0.15
CA ALA A 121 -0.42 -6.14 -0.42
C ALA A 121 -0.44 -5.08 -1.53
N LEU A 122 -1.44 -5.14 -2.42
CA LEU A 122 -1.62 -4.17 -3.49
C LEU A 122 -2.10 -2.82 -2.96
N MET A 123 -3.02 -2.83 -2.01
CA MET A 123 -3.49 -1.60 -1.36
C MET A 123 -2.33 -0.81 -0.73
N LEU A 124 -1.43 -1.47 0.01
CA LEU A 124 -0.31 -0.81 0.69
C LEU A 124 0.58 -0.04 -0.28
N LEU A 125 0.87 -0.60 -1.46
CA LEU A 125 1.63 0.09 -2.51
C LEU A 125 0.96 1.43 -2.88
N PHE A 126 -0.34 1.42 -3.13
CA PHE A 126 -1.07 2.64 -3.50
C PHE A 126 -1.30 3.60 -2.33
N ILE A 127 -1.36 3.12 -1.09
CA ILE A 127 -1.36 3.98 0.10
C ILE A 127 -0.03 4.75 0.21
N PHE A 128 1.11 4.11 -0.04
CA PHE A 128 2.40 4.81 -0.07
C PHE A 128 2.45 5.90 -1.15
N ILE A 129 1.88 5.63 -2.32
CA ILE A 129 1.75 6.61 -3.41
C ILE A 129 0.80 7.76 -2.99
N LEU A 130 -0.33 7.46 -2.35
CA LEU A 130 -1.26 8.45 -1.82
C LEU A 130 -0.55 9.38 -0.83
N LEU A 131 0.19 8.84 0.13
CA LEU A 131 0.95 9.62 1.11
C LEU A 131 1.99 10.53 0.45
N PHE A 132 2.66 10.04 -0.59
CA PHE A 132 3.58 10.85 -1.38
C PHE A 132 2.88 12.01 -2.11
N ILE A 133 1.70 11.77 -2.70
CA ILE A 133 0.90 12.81 -3.34
C ILE A 133 0.47 13.85 -2.30
N CYS A 134 -0.12 13.42 -1.17
CA CYS A 134 -0.55 14.30 -0.09
C CYS A 134 0.61 15.19 0.40
N ARG A 135 1.80 14.62 0.62
CA ARG A 135 2.98 15.39 1.03
C ARG A 135 3.34 16.49 0.02
N ASN A 136 3.37 16.18 -1.27
CA ASN A 136 3.72 17.17 -2.30
C ASN A 136 2.65 18.27 -2.46
N ILE A 137 1.37 17.94 -2.23
CA ILE A 137 0.28 18.92 -2.19
C ILE A 137 0.51 19.87 -1.01
N THR A 138 0.83 19.34 0.17
CA THR A 138 1.14 20.13 1.38
C THR A 138 2.36 21.01 1.21
N GLU A 139 3.43 20.49 0.58
CA GLU A 139 4.64 21.26 0.26
C GLU A 139 4.43 22.25 -0.92
N LYS A 140 3.18 22.42 -1.40
CA LYS A 140 2.78 23.31 -2.51
C LYS A 140 3.57 23.10 -3.81
N LYS A 141 4.08 21.89 -4.04
CA LYS A 141 4.80 21.52 -5.27
C LYS A 141 3.87 21.33 -6.47
N TYR A 142 2.60 21.02 -6.21
CA TYR A 142 1.57 20.85 -7.22
C TYR A 142 0.57 22.01 -7.20
N GLY A 143 0.17 22.48 -8.38
CA GLY A 143 -0.91 23.44 -8.53
C GLY A 143 -2.27 22.82 -8.19
N PHE A 144 -3.27 23.66 -7.89
CA PHE A 144 -4.60 23.22 -7.44
C PHE A 144 -5.24 22.16 -8.35
N LYS A 145 -5.26 22.40 -9.67
CA LYS A 145 -5.87 21.49 -10.64
C LYS A 145 -5.16 20.13 -10.68
N THR A 146 -3.83 20.15 -10.70
CA THR A 146 -3.01 18.92 -10.71
C THR A 146 -3.19 18.11 -9.42
N SER A 147 -3.27 18.78 -8.27
CA SER A 147 -3.48 18.13 -6.97
C SER A 147 -4.82 17.39 -6.91
N VAL A 148 -5.89 18.01 -7.41
CA VAL A 148 -7.23 17.38 -7.44
C VAL A 148 -7.25 16.16 -8.35
N ILE A 149 -6.64 16.26 -9.54
CA ILE A 149 -6.59 15.14 -10.51
C ILE A 149 -5.79 13.96 -9.93
N TYR A 150 -4.62 14.21 -9.35
CA TYR A 150 -3.82 13.13 -8.79
C TYR A 150 -4.50 12.47 -7.59
N LEU A 151 -5.15 13.26 -6.73
CA LEU A 151 -5.86 12.75 -5.56
C LEU A 151 -7.11 11.94 -5.94
N SER A 152 -7.89 12.39 -6.92
CA SER A 152 -9.07 11.65 -7.38
C SER A 152 -8.67 10.34 -8.04
N LEU A 153 -7.64 10.36 -8.89
CA LEU A 153 -7.18 9.16 -9.60
C LEU A 153 -6.70 8.07 -8.64
N ILE A 154 -5.89 8.44 -7.64
CA ILE A 154 -5.38 7.46 -6.66
C ILE A 154 -6.51 6.90 -5.77
N LEU A 155 -7.51 7.71 -5.39
CA LEU A 155 -8.65 7.26 -4.59
C LEU A 155 -9.56 6.32 -5.36
N ILE A 156 -9.79 6.57 -6.65
CA ILE A 156 -10.54 5.67 -7.54
C ILE A 156 -9.82 4.32 -7.64
N VAL A 157 -8.50 4.34 -7.83
CA VAL A 157 -7.69 3.10 -7.87
C VAL A 157 -7.80 2.34 -6.54
N LEU A 158 -7.63 3.02 -5.40
CA LEU A 158 -7.73 2.40 -4.07
C LEU A 158 -9.11 1.78 -3.82
N TYR A 159 -10.19 2.44 -4.24
CA TYR A 159 -11.56 1.93 -4.13
C TYR A 159 -11.78 0.66 -4.93
N ASN A 160 -11.24 0.61 -6.16
CA ASN A 160 -11.31 -0.59 -6.99
C ASN A 160 -10.49 -1.75 -6.40
N ILE A 161 -9.46 -1.47 -5.60
CA ILE A 161 -8.67 -2.50 -4.92
C ILE A 161 -9.40 -2.99 -3.67
N ARG A 162 -9.89 -2.09 -2.80
CA ARG A 162 -10.80 -2.41 -1.69
C ARG A 162 -11.70 -1.25 -1.29
N TYR A 163 -12.91 -1.60 -0.85
CA TYR A 163 -13.91 -0.65 -0.37
C TYR A 163 -13.54 0.08 0.93
N THR A 164 -12.58 -0.43 1.71
CA THR A 164 -12.05 0.31 2.87
C THR A 164 -11.41 1.64 2.45
N ALA A 165 -11.12 1.85 1.16
CA ALA A 165 -10.71 3.14 0.64
C ALA A 165 -11.77 4.25 0.78
N LEU A 166 -13.04 3.91 1.00
CA LEU A 166 -14.09 4.88 1.34
C LEU A 166 -13.71 5.72 2.56
N PHE A 167 -13.03 5.14 3.56
CA PHE A 167 -12.54 5.89 4.72
C PHE A 167 -11.52 6.96 4.32
N PHE A 168 -10.64 6.68 3.35
CA PHE A 168 -9.71 7.67 2.81
C PHE A 168 -10.42 8.77 2.01
N MET A 169 -11.49 8.44 1.26
CA MET A 169 -12.29 9.45 0.55
C MET A 169 -12.99 10.40 1.52
N ILE A 170 -13.64 9.85 2.56
CA ILE A 170 -14.31 10.64 3.58
C ILE A 170 -13.29 11.51 4.32
N GLY A 171 -12.14 10.94 4.71
CA GLY A 171 -11.09 11.66 5.41
C GLY A 171 -10.50 12.82 4.59
N THR A 172 -10.21 12.59 3.31
CA THR A 172 -9.71 13.64 2.41
C THR A 172 -10.75 14.71 2.12
N GLY A 173 -12.04 14.35 2.02
CA GLY A 173 -13.14 15.29 1.91
C GLY A 173 -13.28 16.20 3.14
N PHE A 174 -13.22 15.62 4.34
CA PHE A 174 -13.30 16.37 5.60
C PHE A 174 -12.11 17.31 5.80
N PHE A 175 -10.90 16.87 5.42
CA PHE A 175 -9.71 17.71 5.46
C PHE A 175 -9.88 18.98 4.60
N ARG A 176 -10.44 18.85 3.40
CA ARG A 176 -10.75 20.00 2.54
C ARG A 176 -11.78 20.94 3.17
N TYR A 177 -12.82 20.40 3.80
CA TYR A 177 -13.85 21.21 4.46
C TYR A 177 -13.25 22.06 5.59
N ASN A 178 -12.41 21.47 6.44
CA ASN A 178 -11.77 22.19 7.55
C ASN A 178 -10.68 23.17 7.08
N GLU A 179 -10.02 22.90 5.96
CA GLU A 179 -9.04 23.84 5.40
C GLU A 179 -9.71 25.05 4.71
N LEU A 180 -10.94 24.89 4.18
CA LEU A 180 -11.78 26.02 3.75
C LEU A 180 -12.15 26.93 4.94
N GLU A 181 -12.40 26.35 6.12
CA GLU A 181 -12.64 27.10 7.35
C GLU A 181 -11.35 27.77 7.89
N LYS A 182 -10.19 27.13 7.74
CA LYS A 182 -8.88 27.68 8.14
C LYS A 182 -8.27 28.70 7.16
N ILE A 183 -8.78 28.80 5.92
CA ILE A 183 -8.46 29.94 5.04
C ILE A 183 -9.06 31.25 5.61
N ILE A 184 -10.06 31.17 6.50
CA ILE A 184 -10.59 32.32 7.25
C ILE A 184 -9.77 32.62 8.52
N TRP A 185 -9.02 31.65 9.08
CA TRP A 185 -8.13 31.85 10.24
C TRP A 185 -6.72 31.26 10.04
N LYS A 186 -5.87 32.10 9.45
CA LYS A 186 -4.40 32.15 9.51
C LYS A 186 -3.66 30.89 10.03
N SER A 187 -3.25 30.07 9.05
CA SER A 187 -1.95 29.36 8.92
C SER A 187 -0.99 29.45 10.11
N HIS A 188 -0.83 28.34 10.86
CA HIS A 188 0.39 27.53 11.02
C HIS A 188 0.08 26.40 12.07
N ASP A 189 0.79 25.28 12.02
CA ASP A 189 0.82 24.18 13.02
C ASP A 189 -0.18 23.01 13.00
N CYS A 190 -1.08 22.88 12.02
CA CYS A 190 -2.04 21.74 12.03
C CYS A 190 -1.51 20.39 11.48
N ILE A 191 -0.35 20.37 10.81
CA ILE A 191 0.08 19.22 10.01
C ILE A 191 0.95 18.24 10.82
N VAL A 192 1.71 18.75 11.81
CA VAL A 192 2.38 17.89 12.80
C VAL A 192 1.34 17.16 13.65
N ALA A 193 0.19 17.78 13.94
CA ALA A 193 -0.89 17.16 14.70
C ALA A 193 -1.56 16.00 13.94
N TYR A 194 -1.72 16.11 12.61
CA TYR A 194 -2.28 15.02 11.80
C TYR A 194 -1.31 13.84 11.63
N PHE A 195 -0.01 14.12 11.44
CA PHE A 195 1.01 13.07 11.35
C PHE A 195 1.20 12.36 12.70
N ARG A 196 1.12 13.11 13.83
CA ARG A 196 1.18 12.55 15.18
C ARG A 196 -0.07 11.74 15.49
N SER A 197 -1.27 12.27 15.22
CA SER A 197 -2.53 11.56 15.43
C SER A 197 -2.70 10.32 14.53
N PHE A 198 -2.15 10.31 13.31
CA PHE A 198 -2.15 9.13 12.44
C PHE A 198 -1.11 8.09 12.89
N CYS A 199 0.08 8.51 13.34
CA CYS A 199 1.05 7.60 13.97
C CYS A 199 0.53 7.02 15.29
N ASP A 200 -0.13 7.84 16.12
CA ASP A 200 -0.71 7.45 17.41
C ASP A 200 -1.91 6.51 17.19
N SER A 201 -2.73 6.75 16.16
CA SER A 201 -3.84 5.86 15.80
C SER A 201 -3.35 4.53 15.20
N ILE A 202 -2.22 4.51 14.48
CA ILE A 202 -1.56 3.27 14.04
C ILE A 202 -0.92 2.53 15.22
N SER A 203 -0.32 3.23 16.19
CA SER A 203 0.21 2.58 17.40
C SER A 203 -0.89 2.01 18.28
N ASP A 204 -2.00 2.72 18.45
CA ASP A 204 -3.16 2.27 19.23
C ASP A 204 -3.87 1.09 18.56
N PHE A 205 -3.96 1.08 17.23
CA PHE A 205 -4.49 -0.05 16.46
C PHE A 205 -3.55 -1.28 16.51
N LEU A 206 -2.23 -1.07 16.59
CA LEU A 206 -1.26 -2.15 16.78
C LEU A 206 -1.24 -2.68 18.23
N TYR A 207 -1.53 -1.84 19.23
CA TYR A 207 -1.65 -2.24 20.64
C TYR A 207 -2.94 -2.99 20.98
N GLN A 208 -4.00 -2.85 20.16
CA GLN A 208 -5.24 -3.62 20.33
C GLN A 208 -5.23 -4.97 19.58
N LEU A 209 -4.23 -5.20 18.72
CA LEU A 209 -4.09 -6.42 17.92
C LEU A 209 -3.01 -7.39 18.44
N PHE A 210 -2.34 -7.06 19.55
CA PHE A 210 -1.40 -7.89 20.31
C PHE A 210 -1.79 -7.89 21.79
#